data_AF-A0A6N8GPC2-F1
#
_entry.id   AF-A0A6N8GPC2-F1
#
_cell.length_a   1.000
_cell.length_b   1.000
_cell.length_c   1.000
_cell.angle_alpha   90.00
_cell.angle_beta   90.00
_cell.angle_gamma   90.00
#
_symmetry.space_group_name_H-M   'P 1'
#
loop_
_entity.id
_entity.type
_entity.pdbx_description
1 polymer ?
#
loop_
_entity_poly.entity_id
_entity_poly.type
_entity_poly.pdbx_seq_one_letter_code
_entity_poly.pdbx_strand_id
1 'polypeptide(L)'
;MDPSAPRALAVELHPHSPTQWVATYYPMVHTPSGRWADVTWALHQRCMPPAPELAAAARWMEARGSDPDDPCYANHPAWSEALAAGYAAALAVLAAEAVEETSSLENPDQLRQASIVVPAGQLAEWVLDDLEDEAAQVRG
;
A
#
# COMPACT_ATOMS: atom_id res chain seq x y z
N MET A 1 3.05 -0.12 -25.46
CA MET A 1 2.60 0.31 -24.13
C MET A 1 3.75 1.14 -23.58
N ASP A 2 3.59 2.46 -23.51
CA ASP A 2 4.68 3.36 -23.12
C ASP A 2 5.04 3.13 -21.64
N PRO A 3 6.28 2.75 -21.31
CA PRO A 3 6.73 2.64 -19.92
C PRO A 3 6.97 4.01 -19.26
N SER A 4 6.64 5.11 -19.95
CA SER A 4 7.07 6.48 -19.59
C SER A 4 5.97 7.37 -19.02
N ALA A 5 4.75 6.86 -18.81
CA ALA A 5 3.75 7.60 -18.05
C ALA A 5 4.07 7.48 -16.54
N PRO A 6 4.23 8.59 -15.80
CA PRO A 6 4.36 8.52 -14.34
C PRO A 6 3.18 7.72 -13.78
N ARG A 7 3.48 6.63 -13.04
CA ARG A 7 2.44 5.82 -12.43
C ARG A 7 1.79 6.63 -11.32
N ALA A 8 0.50 6.94 -11.47
CA ALA A 8 -0.26 7.60 -10.42
C ALA A 8 -0.42 6.67 -9.22
N LEU A 9 -0.24 7.21 -8.01
CA LEU A 9 -0.47 6.53 -6.74
C LEU A 9 -1.62 7.21 -6.00
N ALA A 10 -2.42 6.41 -5.30
CA ALA A 10 -3.40 6.95 -4.38
C ALA A 10 -2.71 7.23 -3.04
N VAL A 11 -2.98 8.40 -2.46
CA VAL A 11 -2.43 8.80 -1.17
C VAL A 11 -3.58 9.09 -0.22
N GLU A 12 -3.58 8.38 0.89
CA GLU A 12 -4.43 8.68 2.04
C GLU A 12 -3.64 9.52 3.03
N LEU A 13 -4.11 10.73 3.28
CA LEU A 13 -3.63 11.61 4.34
C LEU A 13 -4.55 11.44 5.54
N HIS A 14 -4.05 10.90 6.64
CA HIS A 14 -4.86 10.67 7.84
C HIS A 14 -4.15 11.16 9.12
N PRO A 15 -4.94 11.62 10.11
CA PRO A 15 -4.38 12.00 11.40
C PRO A 15 -3.95 10.73 12.16
N HIS A 16 -2.68 10.66 12.53
CA HIS A 16 -2.14 9.60 13.38
C HIS A 16 -2.17 10.00 14.86
N SER A 17 -2.03 11.30 15.15
CA SER A 17 -2.19 11.89 16.48
C SER A 17 -2.72 13.33 16.35
N PRO A 18 -3.06 14.03 17.44
CA PRO A 18 -3.54 15.41 17.38
C PRO A 18 -2.57 16.39 16.70
N THR A 19 -1.28 16.06 16.62
CA THR A 19 -0.24 16.91 16.03
C THR A 19 0.48 16.25 14.86
N GLN A 20 0.12 15.02 14.50
CA GLN A 20 0.85 14.23 13.52
C GLN A 20 -0.09 13.63 12.47
N TRP A 21 0.33 13.76 11.23
CA TRP A 21 -0.32 13.16 10.08
C TRP A 21 0.59 12.14 9.43
N VAL A 22 -0.03 11.16 8.77
CA VAL A 22 0.66 10.15 7.97
C VAL A 22 0.07 10.17 6.56
N ALA A 23 0.96 10.06 5.57
CA ALA A 23 0.58 9.74 4.20
C ALA A 23 0.84 8.25 3.95
N THR A 24 -0.20 7.51 3.60
CA THR A 24 -0.08 6.13 3.11
C THR A 24 -0.25 6.11 1.60
N TYR A 25 0.66 5.42 0.90
CA TYR A 25 0.70 5.32 -0.56
C TYR A 25 0.22 3.95 -1.00
N TYR A 26 -0.70 3.92 -1.95
CA TYR A 26 -1.31 2.71 -2.50
C TYR A 26 -1.16 2.68 -4.02
N PRO A 27 -1.04 1.50 -4.64
CA PRO A 27 -1.09 1.38 -6.09
C PRO A 27 -2.50 1.71 -6.58
N MET A 28 -2.57 2.24 -7.81
CA MET A 28 -3.84 2.39 -8.52
C MET A 28 -4.10 1.20 -9.44
N VAL A 29 -5.26 0.57 -9.27
CA VAL A 29 -5.76 -0.48 -10.15
C VAL A 29 -6.70 0.10 -11.20
N HIS A 30 -6.49 -0.28 -12.46
CA HIS A 30 -7.37 0.10 -13.55
C HIS A 30 -8.48 -0.94 -13.68
N THR A 31 -9.73 -0.46 -13.66
CA THR A 31 -10.92 -1.25 -13.92
C THR A 31 -11.68 -0.65 -15.10
N PRO A 32 -12.62 -1.38 -15.72
CA PRO A 32 -13.49 -0.81 -16.76
C PRO A 32 -14.28 0.42 -16.30
N SER A 33 -14.49 0.56 -14.98
CA SER A 33 -15.23 1.67 -14.37
C SER A 33 -14.35 2.85 -13.96
N GLY A 34 -13.03 2.79 -14.21
CA GLY A 34 -12.08 3.84 -13.83
C GLY A 34 -10.88 3.31 -13.06
N ARG A 35 -10.23 4.17 -12.29
CA ARG A 35 -9.08 3.79 -11.45
C ARG A 35 -9.43 3.89 -9.98
N TRP A 36 -8.93 2.95 -9.18
CA TRP A 36 -9.21 2.85 -7.75
C TRP A 36 -7.93 2.56 -6.99
N ALA A 37 -7.87 3.01 -5.74
CA ALA A 37 -6.78 2.64 -4.84
C ALA A 37 -6.95 1.18 -4.40
N ASP A 38 -5.89 0.38 -4.49
CA ASP A 38 -5.86 -0.90 -3.79
C ASP A 38 -5.36 -0.69 -2.36
N VAL A 39 -6.31 -0.47 -1.45
CA VAL A 39 -6.04 -0.17 -0.03
C VAL A 39 -5.53 -1.37 0.75
N THR A 40 -5.58 -2.57 0.17
CA THR A 40 -5.04 -3.78 0.81
C THR A 40 -3.52 -3.86 0.71
N TRP A 41 -2.93 -3.06 -0.17
CA TRP A 41 -1.49 -3.05 -0.40
C TRP A 41 -0.90 -1.65 -0.18
N ALA A 42 -0.46 -1.38 1.05
CA ALA A 42 0.29 -0.18 1.35
C ALA A 42 1.74 -0.32 0.85
N LEU A 43 2.13 0.52 -0.11
CA LEU A 43 3.49 0.53 -0.68
C LEU A 43 4.47 1.25 0.25
N HIS A 44 4.02 2.34 0.87
CA HIS A 44 4.85 3.17 1.73
C HIS A 44 4.01 3.98 2.70
N GLN A 45 4.59 4.33 3.85
CA GLN A 45 4.03 5.26 4.81
C GLN A 45 5.07 6.30 5.21
N ARG A 46 4.64 7.55 5.33
CA ARG A 46 5.50 8.65 5.74
C ARG A 46 4.80 9.56 6.73
N CYS A 47 5.48 9.90 7.81
CA CYS A 47 5.04 10.96 8.71
C CYS A 47 5.18 12.32 8.03
N MET A 48 4.10 13.11 8.06
CA MET A 48 4.12 14.46 7.54
C MET A 48 4.69 15.44 8.56
N PRO A 49 5.40 16.48 8.11
CA PRO A 49 5.82 17.55 9.01
C PRO A 49 4.59 18.24 9.61
N PRO A 50 4.71 18.83 10.82
CA PRO A 50 3.60 19.51 11.47
C PRO A 50 2.99 20.59 10.58
N ALA A 51 1.68 20.55 10.37
CA ALA A 51 0.93 21.54 9.61
C ALA A 51 -0.30 21.97 10.44
N PRO A 52 -0.27 23.16 11.06
CA PRO A 52 -1.28 23.59 12.04
C PRO A 52 -2.67 23.86 11.43
N GLU A 53 -2.78 23.95 10.11
CA GLU A 53 -4.02 24.35 9.42
C GLU A 53 -4.86 23.18 8.89
N LEU A 54 -4.44 21.93 9.12
CA LEU A 54 -5.14 20.77 8.55
C LEU A 54 -6.25 20.24 9.46
N ALA A 55 -7.48 20.27 8.92
CA ALA A 55 -8.68 19.76 9.57
C ALA A 55 -8.55 18.25 9.87
N ALA A 56 -9.01 17.80 11.04
CA ALA A 56 -8.83 16.46 11.59
C ALA A 56 -9.56 15.30 10.86
N ALA A 57 -9.90 15.45 9.58
CA ALA A 57 -10.53 14.41 8.77
C ALA A 57 -9.58 13.88 7.70
N ALA A 58 -9.57 12.56 7.50
CA ALA A 58 -8.77 11.93 6.45
C ALA A 58 -9.12 12.48 5.06
N ARG A 59 -8.12 12.54 4.18
CA ARG A 59 -8.22 13.09 2.83
C ARG A 59 -7.54 12.17 1.84
N TRP A 60 -8.09 12.11 0.64
CA TRP A 60 -7.52 11.36 -0.47
C TRP A 60 -6.98 12.31 -1.52
N MET A 61 -5.84 11.96 -2.09
CA MET A 61 -5.29 12.64 -3.25
C MET A 61 -4.59 11.64 -4.18
N GLU A 62 -4.27 12.10 -5.38
CA GLU A 62 -3.50 11.35 -6.36
C GLU A 62 -2.13 11.99 -6.52
N ALA A 63 -1.07 11.24 -6.25
CA ALA A 63 0.30 11.66 -6.48
C ALA A 63 0.76 11.20 -7.86
N ARG A 64 1.38 12.10 -8.63
CA ARG A 64 1.76 11.86 -10.03
C ARG A 64 3.24 12.08 -10.34
N GLY A 65 4.00 12.63 -9.40
CA GLY A 65 5.37 13.02 -9.67
C GLY A 65 6.21 13.04 -8.41
N SER A 66 7.52 12.88 -8.58
CA SER A 66 8.51 13.05 -7.51
C SER A 66 9.01 14.50 -7.39
N ASP A 67 8.42 15.42 -8.16
CA ASP A 67 8.70 16.84 -8.11
C ASP A 67 7.80 17.49 -7.04
N PRO A 68 8.34 18.14 -6.01
CA PRO A 68 7.54 18.85 -5.01
C PRO A 68 6.69 19.98 -5.63
N ASP A 69 7.10 20.55 -6.76
CA ASP A 69 6.37 21.61 -7.45
C ASP A 69 5.26 21.07 -8.39
N ASP A 70 5.05 19.75 -8.41
CA ASP A 70 3.98 19.14 -9.22
C ASP A 70 2.59 19.68 -8.81
N PRO A 71 1.73 20.08 -9.76
CA PRO A 71 0.40 20.59 -9.48
C PRO A 71 -0.47 19.68 -8.60
N CYS A 72 -0.21 18.38 -8.54
CA CYS A 72 -0.93 17.47 -7.66
C CYS A 72 -0.76 17.82 -6.17
N TYR A 73 0.34 18.49 -5.78
CA TYR A 73 0.62 18.92 -4.41
C TYR A 73 0.16 20.34 -4.08
N ALA A 74 -0.45 21.06 -5.02
CA ALA A 74 -0.82 22.47 -4.85
C ALA A 74 -1.75 22.74 -3.66
N ASN A 75 -2.59 21.77 -3.27
CA ASN A 75 -3.48 21.87 -2.11
C ASN A 75 -2.78 21.53 -0.77
N HIS A 76 -1.52 21.09 -0.83
CA HIS A 76 -0.72 20.65 0.32
C HIS A 76 0.72 21.21 0.25
N PRO A 77 0.91 22.54 0.08
CA PRO A 77 2.22 23.12 -0.17
C PRO A 77 3.21 22.87 0.97
N ALA A 78 2.75 22.89 2.23
CA ALA A 78 3.55 22.60 3.41
C ALA A 78 4.07 21.15 3.47
N TRP A 79 3.48 20.25 2.69
CA TRP A 79 3.81 18.82 2.66
C TRP A 79 4.38 18.37 1.32
N SER A 80 4.46 19.24 0.31
CA SER A 80 4.92 18.94 -1.05
C SER A 80 6.19 18.11 -1.10
N GLU A 81 7.25 18.55 -0.42
CA GLU A 81 8.53 17.82 -0.34
C GLU A 81 8.38 16.42 0.26
N ALA A 82 7.64 16.31 1.37
CA ALA A 82 7.40 15.03 2.03
C ALA A 82 6.56 14.09 1.15
N LEU A 83 5.57 14.64 0.43
CA LEU A 83 4.68 13.89 -0.44
C LEU A 83 5.40 13.39 -1.69
N ALA A 84 6.19 14.24 -2.32
CA ALA A 84 7.01 13.91 -3.48
C ALA A 84 8.06 12.83 -3.15
N ALA A 85 8.71 12.96 -1.98
CA ALA A 85 9.68 11.95 -1.53
C ALA A 85 9.01 10.62 -1.14
N GLY A 86 7.81 10.65 -0.55
CA GLY A 86 7.02 9.45 -0.27
C GLY A 86 6.54 8.75 -1.55
N TYR A 87 6.15 9.53 -2.57
CA TYR A 87 5.82 9.02 -3.90
C TYR A 87 7.01 8.28 -4.53
N ALA A 88 8.21 8.89 -4.52
CA ALA A 88 9.41 8.27 -5.06
C ALA A 88 9.76 6.94 -4.34
N ALA A 89 9.62 6.91 -3.01
CA ALA A 89 9.85 5.69 -2.23
C ALA A 89 8.81 4.59 -2.55
N ALA A 90 7.53 4.95 -2.65
CA ALA A 90 6.46 4.01 -3.01
C ALA A 90 6.64 3.44 -4.42
N LEU A 91 7.09 4.26 -5.38
CA LEU A 91 7.45 3.78 -6.72
C LEU A 91 8.60 2.79 -6.70
N ALA A 92 9.62 3.00 -5.86
CA ALA A 92 10.74 2.07 -5.74
C ALA A 92 10.29 0.69 -5.24
N VAL A 93 9.38 0.65 -4.25
CA VAL A 93 8.76 -0.60 -3.77
C VAL A 93 7.98 -1.29 -4.90
N LEU A 94 7.10 -0.54 -5.57
CA LEU A 94 6.30 -1.08 -6.67
C LEU A 94 7.17 -1.61 -7.82
N ALA A 95 8.30 -0.97 -8.10
CA ALA A 95 9.25 -1.41 -9.12
C ALA A 95 10.02 -2.67 -8.72
N ALA A 96 10.42 -2.79 -7.44
CA ALA A 96 11.11 -3.99 -6.95
C ALA A 96 10.23 -5.24 -7.05
N GLU A 97 8.97 -5.12 -6.65
CA GLU A 97 7.98 -6.21 -6.70
C GLU A 97 7.67 -6.63 -8.16
N ALA A 98 7.60 -5.67 -9.08
CA ALA A 98 7.43 -5.98 -10.50
C ALA A 98 8.63 -6.76 -11.07
N VAL A 99 9.85 -6.50 -10.58
CA VAL A 99 11.03 -7.29 -10.96
C VAL A 99 10.91 -8.72 -10.42
N GLU A 100 10.52 -8.89 -9.16
CA GLU A 100 10.35 -10.22 -8.55
C GLU A 100 9.26 -11.06 -9.23
N GLU A 101 8.14 -10.45 -9.64
CA GLU A 101 7.10 -11.14 -10.40
C GLU A 101 7.60 -11.59 -11.78
N THR A 102 8.40 -10.75 -12.47
CA THR A 102 9.01 -11.14 -13.75
C THR A 102 10.09 -12.20 -13.62
N SER A 103 10.86 -12.21 -12.54
CA SER A 103 11.85 -13.26 -12.24
C SER A 103 11.22 -14.56 -11.76
N SER A 104 10.06 -14.49 -11.12
CA SER A 104 9.28 -15.68 -10.69
C SER A 104 8.56 -16.37 -11.86
N LEU A 105 8.38 -15.68 -12.99
CA LEU A 105 7.78 -16.21 -14.22
C LEU A 105 8.73 -17.05 -15.08
N GLU A 106 9.99 -17.24 -14.66
CA GLU A 106 11.00 -17.98 -15.43
C GLU A 106 10.86 -19.52 -15.38
N ASN A 107 9.80 -20.08 -14.75
CA ASN A 107 9.49 -21.52 -14.81
C ASN A 107 8.00 -21.79 -15.11
N PRO A 108 7.58 -21.82 -16.38
CA PRO A 108 6.21 -22.17 -16.76
C PRO A 108 5.79 -23.59 -16.34
N ASP A 109 6.73 -24.48 -16.02
CA ASP A 109 6.43 -25.83 -15.51
C ASP A 109 6.05 -25.88 -14.00
N GLN A 110 6.40 -24.88 -13.19
CA GLN A 110 6.03 -24.87 -11.75
C GLN A 110 4.59 -24.38 -11.49
N LEU A 111 4.04 -23.54 -12.37
CA LEU A 111 2.67 -23.01 -12.23
C LEU A 111 1.57 -24.08 -12.36
N ARG A 112 1.89 -25.26 -12.91
CA ARG A 112 0.93 -26.37 -13.04
C ARG A 112 0.78 -27.21 -11.77
N GLN A 113 1.61 -26.97 -10.75
CA GLN A 113 1.60 -27.74 -9.48
C GLN A 113 1.08 -26.94 -8.27
N ALA A 114 0.90 -25.62 -8.37
CA ALA A 114 0.54 -24.77 -7.23
C ALA A 114 -0.91 -24.23 -7.24
N SER A 115 -1.81 -24.83 -8.01
CA SER A 115 -3.24 -24.52 -7.93
C SER A 115 -3.94 -25.49 -6.99
N ILE A 116 -4.11 -25.11 -5.73
CA ILE A 116 -5.06 -25.77 -4.82
C ILE A 116 -6.46 -25.29 -5.21
N VAL A 117 -7.21 -26.17 -5.89
CA VAL A 117 -8.64 -25.98 -6.10
C VAL A 117 -9.34 -26.34 -4.79
N VAL A 118 -9.83 -25.34 -4.05
CA VAL A 118 -10.67 -25.57 -2.86
C VAL A 118 -12.11 -25.83 -3.33
N PRO A 119 -12.71 -27.01 -3.06
CA PRO A 119 -14.09 -27.28 -3.40
C PRO A 119 -15.03 -26.40 -2.57
N ALA A 120 -16.13 -25.93 -3.18
CA ALA A 120 -17.10 -24.99 -2.60
C ALA A 120 -17.88 -25.49 -1.35
N GLY A 121 -17.47 -26.60 -0.73
CA GLY A 121 -18.13 -27.23 0.42
C GLY A 121 -17.30 -27.28 1.72
N GLN A 122 -16.07 -26.76 1.77
CA GLN A 122 -15.17 -26.86 2.95
C GLN A 122 -14.88 -25.55 3.70
N LEU A 123 -15.71 -24.51 3.54
CA LEU A 123 -15.56 -23.24 4.29
C LEU A 123 -16.18 -23.24 5.69
N ALA A 124 -16.45 -24.42 6.30
CA ALA A 124 -17.26 -24.51 7.52
C ALA A 124 -16.54 -25.07 8.77
N GLU A 125 -15.20 -25.13 8.81
CA GLU A 125 -14.50 -25.66 10.00
C GLU A 125 -13.16 -25.01 10.37
N TRP A 126 -12.86 -23.79 9.90
CA TRP A 126 -11.80 -22.99 10.52
C TRP A 126 -12.38 -22.27 11.76
N VAL A 127 -12.83 -23.10 12.69
CA VAL A 127 -13.08 -22.73 14.09
C VAL A 127 -11.71 -22.44 14.71
N LEU A 128 -11.65 -21.33 15.44
CA LEU A 128 -10.55 -20.94 16.30
C LEU A 128 -10.31 -22.07 17.33
N ASP A 129 -9.30 -22.90 17.12
CA ASP A 129 -8.79 -23.81 18.16
C ASP A 129 -7.67 -23.10 18.95
N ASP A 130 -8.09 -22.67 20.13
CA ASP A 130 -7.39 -22.57 21.40
C ASP A 130 -6.04 -21.84 21.52
N LEU A 131 -6.17 -20.65 22.11
CA LEU A 131 -5.39 -20.22 23.27
C LEU A 131 -5.24 -21.39 24.27
N GLU A 132 -4.02 -21.87 24.56
CA GLU A 132 -3.55 -22.44 25.85
C GLU A 132 -2.36 -23.40 25.66
N ASP A 133 -1.13 -22.88 25.78
CA ASP A 133 0.08 -23.52 26.34
C ASP A 133 1.22 -22.49 26.15
N GLU A 134 1.72 -21.75 27.14
CA GLU A 134 2.58 -22.28 28.19
C GLU A 134 2.42 -21.47 29.48
N ALA A 135 1.58 -21.97 30.39
CA ALA A 135 1.63 -21.60 31.80
C ALA A 135 1.62 -22.85 32.69
N ALA A 136 2.24 -23.97 32.30
CA ALA A 136 2.28 -25.15 33.15
C ALA A 136 3.34 -26.22 32.79
N GLN A 137 4.63 -25.90 32.79
CA GLN A 137 5.71 -26.88 33.05
C GLN A 137 7.02 -26.10 33.28
N VAL A 138 7.75 -26.17 34.39
CA VAL A 138 7.88 -27.17 35.44
C VAL A 138 8.29 -26.45 36.74
N ARG A 139 7.44 -26.56 37.75
CA ARG A 139 7.91 -26.66 39.15
C ARG A 139 8.32 -28.12 39.32
N GLY A 140 9.62 -28.33 39.42
CA GLY A 140 10.26 -29.54 39.90
C GLY A 140 11.36 -29.08 40.83
#